data_AF-A0A6C0CJ51-F1
#
_entry.id   AF-A0A6C0CJ51-F1
#
_cell.length_a   1.000
_cell.length_b   1.000
_cell.length_c   1.000
_cell.angle_alpha   90.00
_cell.angle_beta   90.00
_cell.angle_gamma   90.00
#
_symmetry.space_group_name_H-M   'P 1'
#
loop_
_entity.id
_entity.type
_entity.pdbx_description
1 polymer ?
#
loop_
_entity_poly.entity_id
_entity_poly.type
_entity_poly.pdbx_seq_one_letter_code
_entity_poly.pdbx_strand_id
1 'polypeptide(L)'
;MDNENFDDEWINKFENEEKKYDVFYPKELQNLKINCLYINKINELEKITEKNVILNKSNQIKKEELIQLIKDNDKIDRNKYKLISILVYNFNLESNELKNFLKNSDSYEFLNSLKNIDDFTLDSSINYFHNINGLYIIYSAIEKSNNVNTKRVRFNIQKGKTRRKKH
;
A
#
# COMPACT_ATOMS: atom_id res chain seq x y z
N MET A 1 -41.83 -32.68 35.56
CA MET A 1 -40.67 -32.55 34.67
C MET A 1 -40.14 -31.16 34.96
N ASP A 2 -39.32 -31.09 35.99
CA ASP A 2 -38.83 -29.82 36.53
C ASP A 2 -37.80 -29.26 35.56
N ASN A 3 -38.08 -28.09 35.00
CA ASN A 3 -37.09 -27.32 34.27
C ASN A 3 -36.09 -26.80 35.31
N GLU A 4 -35.00 -27.53 35.53
CA GLU A 4 -33.82 -27.00 36.20
C GLU A 4 -33.38 -25.75 35.45
N ASN A 5 -33.66 -24.60 36.04
CA ASN A 5 -33.28 -23.30 35.52
C ASN A 5 -31.76 -23.17 35.70
N PHE A 6 -31.01 -23.49 34.65
CA PHE A 6 -29.55 -23.46 34.66
C PHE A 6 -29.08 -22.02 34.87
N ASP A 7 -28.36 -21.77 35.98
CA ASP A 7 -27.87 -20.44 36.34
C ASP A 7 -26.63 -20.07 35.51
N ASP A 8 -26.88 -19.43 34.37
CA ASP A 8 -25.87 -18.97 33.42
C ASP A 8 -25.26 -17.59 33.79
N GLU A 9 -25.60 -16.99 34.93
CA GLU A 9 -25.14 -15.64 35.26
C GLU A 9 -23.62 -15.54 35.36
N TRP A 10 -22.96 -16.55 35.94
CA TRP A 10 -21.50 -16.60 36.05
C TRP A 10 -20.83 -16.73 34.68
N ILE A 11 -21.39 -17.56 33.78
CA ILE A 11 -20.89 -17.76 32.41
C ILE A 11 -20.99 -16.45 31.62
N ASN A 12 -22.16 -15.82 31.65
CA ASN A 12 -22.39 -14.54 30.97
C ASN A 12 -21.48 -13.42 31.49
N LYS A 13 -21.22 -13.39 32.81
CA LYS A 13 -20.30 -12.43 33.40
C LYS A 13 -18.87 -12.65 32.93
N PHE A 14 -18.42 -13.91 32.90
CA PHE A 14 -17.10 -14.28 32.41
C PHE A 14 -16.93 -13.90 30.93
N GLU A 15 -17.87 -14.26 30.05
CA GLU A 15 -17.83 -13.93 28.63
C GLU A 15 -17.77 -12.40 28.40
N ASN A 16 -18.51 -11.63 29.20
CA ASN A 16 -18.50 -10.16 29.09
C ASN A 16 -17.20 -9.53 29.60
N GLU A 17 -16.53 -10.15 30.57
CA GLU A 17 -15.19 -9.75 31.00
C GLU A 17 -14.14 -10.12 29.94
N GLU A 18 -14.26 -11.29 29.32
CA GLU A 18 -13.35 -11.78 28.27
C GLU A 18 -13.38 -10.90 27.01
N LYS A 19 -14.57 -10.42 26.59
CA LYS A 19 -14.73 -9.48 25.47
C LYS A 19 -13.92 -8.19 25.62
N LYS A 20 -13.49 -7.80 26.83
CA LYS A 20 -12.62 -6.63 27.03
C LYS A 20 -11.19 -6.90 26.55
N TYR A 21 -10.78 -8.16 26.51
CA TYR A 21 -9.46 -8.60 26.09
C TYR A 21 -9.37 -8.97 24.61
N ASP A 22 -10.49 -8.99 23.89
CA ASP A 22 -10.58 -9.21 22.42
C ASP A 22 -9.60 -8.36 21.60
N VAL A 23 -9.23 -7.18 22.11
CA VAL A 23 -8.29 -6.26 21.48
C VAL A 23 -6.84 -6.76 21.48
N PHE A 24 -6.50 -7.69 22.37
CA PHE A 24 -5.15 -8.24 22.52
C PHE A 24 -4.93 -9.52 21.71
N TYR A 25 -6.01 -10.12 21.20
CA TYR A 25 -5.90 -11.32 20.37
C TYR A 25 -5.58 -10.97 18.91
N PRO A 26 -4.78 -11.80 18.23
CA PRO A 26 -4.55 -11.67 16.80
C PRO A 26 -5.87 -11.76 16.03
N LYS A 27 -6.11 -10.80 15.14
CA LYS A 27 -7.25 -10.81 14.22
C LYS A 27 -6.77 -10.48 12.83
N GLU A 28 -7.54 -10.92 11.83
CA GLU A 28 -7.29 -10.53 10.46
C GLU A 28 -7.62 -9.06 10.25
N LEU A 29 -6.75 -8.36 9.53
CA LEU A 29 -6.90 -6.97 9.16
C LEU A 29 -7.96 -6.83 8.07
N GLN A 30 -9.03 -6.10 8.37
CA GLN A 30 -10.09 -5.79 7.40
C GLN A 30 -9.93 -4.40 6.80
N ASN A 31 -9.34 -3.47 7.54
CA ASN A 31 -9.16 -2.08 7.13
C ASN A 31 -7.68 -1.74 7.14
N LEU A 32 -7.22 -1.03 6.12
CA LEU A 32 -5.84 -0.61 6.00
C LEU A 32 -5.76 0.90 5.78
N LYS A 33 -4.89 1.55 6.54
CA LYS A 33 -4.57 2.97 6.35
C LYS A 33 -3.57 3.12 5.20
N ILE A 34 -3.91 3.98 4.24
CA ILE A 34 -3.07 4.27 3.08
C ILE A 34 -2.58 5.71 3.19
N ASN A 35 -1.26 5.88 3.18
CA ASN A 35 -0.58 7.15 3.23
C ASN A 35 0.10 7.41 1.88
N CYS A 36 -0.38 8.39 1.13
CA CYS A 36 0.29 8.82 -0.09
C CYS A 36 1.20 10.02 0.24
N LEU A 37 2.48 9.87 -0.07
CA LEU A 37 3.54 10.85 0.16
C LEU A 37 3.94 11.46 -1.18
N TYR A 38 3.91 12.79 -1.28
CA TYR A 38 4.20 13.51 -2.51
C TYR A 38 5.44 14.36 -2.34
N ILE A 39 6.45 14.08 -3.15
CA ILE A 39 7.75 14.74 -3.13
C ILE A 39 7.80 15.75 -4.27
N ASN A 40 8.17 17.00 -3.96
CA ASN A 40 8.33 18.06 -4.95
C ASN A 40 9.63 17.90 -5.77
N LYS A 41 9.88 18.84 -6.67
CA LYS A 41 11.07 18.83 -7.55
C LYS A 41 12.39 19.10 -6.81
N ILE A 42 12.33 19.61 -5.58
CA ILE A 42 13.48 19.92 -4.74
C ILE A 42 13.75 18.74 -3.77
N ASN A 43 13.07 17.61 -3.95
CA ASN A 43 13.11 16.43 -3.09
C ASN A 43 12.59 16.66 -1.67
N GLU A 44 11.70 17.63 -1.48
CA GLU A 44 11.01 17.87 -0.20
C GLU A 44 9.60 17.29 -0.23
N LEU A 45 9.13 16.85 0.93
CA LEU A 45 7.76 16.37 1.10
C LEU A 45 6.79 17.54 0.99
N GLU A 46 6.02 17.58 -0.09
CA GLU A 46 5.06 18.63 -0.41
C GLU A 46 3.71 18.39 0.25
N LYS A 47 3.26 17.13 0.23
CA LYS A 47 1.93 16.76 0.70
C LYS A 47 1.90 15.33 1.21
N ILE A 48 1.07 15.11 2.23
CA ILE A 48 0.67 13.79 2.71
C ILE A 48 -0.85 13.73 2.59
N THR A 49 -1.37 12.63 2.05
CA THR A 49 -2.81 12.34 2.09
C THR A 49 -3.03 10.97 2.70
N GLU A 50 -4.02 10.88 3.57
CA GLU A 50 -4.37 9.66 4.27
C GLU A 50 -5.77 9.19 3.85
N LYS A 51 -5.92 7.88 3.63
CA LYS A 51 -7.20 7.27 3.28
C LYS A 51 -7.31 5.91 3.97
N ASN A 52 -8.45 5.64 4.60
CA ASN A 52 -8.77 4.31 5.09
C ASN A 52 -9.48 3.53 3.99
N VAL A 53 -9.05 2.29 3.75
CA VAL A 53 -9.65 1.40 2.75
C VAL A 53 -10.03 0.10 3.41
N ILE A 54 -11.23 -0.37 3.09
CA ILE A 54 -11.72 -1.70 3.47
C ILE A 54 -11.18 -2.68 2.44
N LEU A 55 -10.46 -3.70 2.89
CA LEU A 55 -9.93 -4.75 2.03
C LEU A 55 -11.07 -5.67 1.58
N ASN A 56 -11.08 -6.05 0.30
CA ASN A 56 -12.09 -6.98 -0.20
C ASN A 56 -11.93 -8.39 0.39
N LYS A 57 -10.70 -8.75 0.75
CA LYS A 57 -10.38 -9.99 1.45
C LYS A 57 -9.48 -9.63 2.62
N SER A 58 -9.80 -10.15 3.81
CA SER A 58 -9.00 -9.93 5.01
C SER A 58 -7.53 -10.22 4.74
N ASN A 59 -6.65 -9.40 5.30
CA ASN A 59 -5.19 -9.54 5.19
C ASN A 59 -4.63 -9.51 3.78
N GLN A 60 -5.41 -9.26 2.72
CA GLN A 60 -4.90 -9.30 1.36
C GLN A 60 -5.20 -8.01 0.61
N ILE A 61 -4.13 -7.38 0.12
CA ILE A 61 -4.22 -6.26 -0.81
C ILE A 61 -4.13 -6.84 -2.22
N LYS A 62 -5.20 -6.73 -3.00
CA LYS A 62 -5.20 -7.20 -4.38
C LYS A 62 -4.43 -6.26 -5.30
N LYS A 63 -3.83 -6.82 -6.34
CA LYS A 63 -3.18 -6.08 -7.41
C LYS A 63 -4.11 -5.05 -8.05
N GLU A 64 -5.37 -5.41 -8.31
CA GLU A 64 -6.30 -4.47 -8.93
C GLU A 64 -6.59 -3.26 -8.02
N GLU A 65 -6.74 -3.50 -6.72
CA GLU A 65 -6.94 -2.45 -5.72
C GLU A 65 -5.72 -1.54 -5.64
N LEU A 66 -4.51 -2.11 -5.59
CA LEU A 66 -3.27 -1.34 -5.62
C LEU A 66 -3.18 -0.46 -6.86
N ILE A 67 -3.46 -1.02 -8.05
CA ILE A 67 -3.43 -0.27 -9.30
C ILE A 67 -4.44 0.88 -9.28
N GLN A 68 -5.65 0.63 -8.76
CA GLN A 68 -6.68 1.65 -8.65
C GLN A 68 -6.25 2.77 -7.69
N LEU A 69 -5.75 2.41 -6.51
CA LEU A 69 -5.23 3.36 -5.52
C LEU A 69 -4.10 4.22 -6.07
N ILE A 70 -3.21 3.62 -6.87
CA ILE A 70 -2.12 4.35 -7.50
C ILE A 70 -2.66 5.35 -8.52
N LYS A 71 -3.59 4.92 -9.38
CA LYS A 71 -4.18 5.77 -10.43
C LYS A 71 -5.02 6.90 -9.87
N ASP A 72 -5.78 6.64 -8.81
CA ASP A 72 -6.63 7.66 -8.17
C ASP A 72 -5.80 8.79 -7.54
N ASN A 73 -4.54 8.50 -7.21
CA ASN A 73 -3.63 9.41 -6.50
C ASN A 73 -2.44 9.87 -7.35
N ASP A 74 -2.36 9.50 -8.64
CA ASP A 74 -1.25 9.86 -9.54
C ASP A 74 -1.27 11.34 -9.99
N LYS A 75 -2.37 12.04 -9.69
CA LYS A 75 -2.55 13.47 -9.94
C LYS A 75 -3.10 14.14 -8.71
N ILE A 76 -2.47 15.23 -8.32
CA ILE A 76 -3.04 16.20 -7.40
C ILE A 76 -3.25 17.49 -8.18
N ASP A 77 -4.47 18.01 -8.11
CA ASP A 77 -4.93 19.21 -8.79
C ASP A 77 -4.72 19.16 -10.31
N ARG A 78 -3.56 19.62 -10.77
CA ARG A 78 -3.13 19.62 -12.19
C ARG A 78 -1.75 19.01 -12.41
N ASN A 79 -1.05 18.69 -11.32
CA ASN A 79 0.30 18.17 -11.38
C ASN A 79 0.23 16.64 -11.37
N LYS A 80 0.87 16.05 -12.39
CA LYS A 80 1.05 14.60 -12.46
C LYS A 80 2.30 14.24 -11.68
N TYR A 81 2.16 13.24 -10.81
CA TYR A 81 3.26 12.66 -10.08
C TYR A 81 3.56 11.26 -10.62
N LYS A 82 4.82 10.85 -10.50
CA LYS A 82 5.29 9.52 -10.86
C LYS A 82 5.43 8.69 -9.58
N LEU A 83 4.91 7.47 -9.59
CA LEU A 83 5.16 6.51 -8.53
C LEU A 83 6.67 6.20 -8.43
N ILE A 84 7.22 6.29 -7.23
CA ILE A 84 8.60 5.93 -6.90
C ILE A 84 8.64 4.55 -6.24
N SER A 85 7.87 4.39 -5.16
CA SER A 85 7.90 3.19 -4.33
C SER A 85 6.59 2.97 -3.61
N ILE A 86 6.36 1.70 -3.26
CA ILE A 86 5.25 1.27 -2.43
C ILE A 86 5.87 0.51 -1.26
N LEU A 87 5.54 0.92 -0.04
CA LEU A 87 6.02 0.30 1.18
C LEU A 87 4.83 -0.19 1.98
N VAL A 88 4.94 -1.40 2.54
CA VAL A 88 3.94 -1.98 3.42
C VAL A 88 4.54 -2.09 4.80
N TYR A 89 3.89 -1.48 5.77
CA TYR A 89 4.22 -1.64 7.18
C TYR A 89 3.27 -2.66 7.81
N ASN A 90 3.82 -3.79 8.24
CA ASN A 90 3.08 -4.85 8.90
C ASN A 90 3.69 -5.18 10.27
N PHE A 91 3.07 -4.71 11.33
CA PHE A 91 3.42 -5.00 12.70
C PHE A 91 2.69 -6.27 13.16
N ASN A 92 3.36 -7.42 13.04
CA ASN A 92 2.81 -8.76 13.28
C ASN A 92 3.28 -9.40 14.60
N LEU A 93 3.82 -8.60 15.54
CA LEU A 93 4.34 -9.15 16.79
C LEU A 93 3.26 -9.71 17.72
N GLU A 94 3.57 -10.87 18.29
CA GLU A 94 2.79 -11.47 19.37
C GLU A 94 3.16 -10.91 20.74
N SER A 95 2.26 -11.05 21.71
CA SER A 95 2.44 -10.54 23.08
C SER A 95 3.73 -11.04 23.76
N ASN A 96 4.16 -12.26 23.43
CA ASN A 96 5.36 -12.88 24.00
C ASN A 96 6.65 -12.25 23.47
N GLU A 97 6.63 -11.75 22.23
CA GLU A 97 7.78 -11.17 21.54
C GLU A 97 7.94 -9.68 21.79
N LEU A 98 6.85 -8.99 22.18
CA LEU A 98 6.88 -7.54 22.49
C LEU A 98 7.97 -7.17 23.51
N LYS A 99 8.19 -8.00 24.54
CA LYS A 99 9.26 -7.75 25.52
C LYS A 99 10.66 -7.77 24.89
N ASN A 100 10.87 -8.63 23.90
CA ASN A 100 12.14 -8.74 23.20
C ASN A 100 12.29 -7.57 22.22
N PHE A 101 11.23 -7.20 21.50
CA PHE A 101 11.20 -6.02 20.64
C PHE A 101 11.51 -4.73 21.41
N LEU A 102 10.96 -4.55 22.61
CA LEU A 102 11.25 -3.38 23.45
C LEU A 102 12.71 -3.31 23.93
N LYS A 103 13.40 -4.46 24.02
CA LYS A 103 14.81 -4.53 24.41
C LYS A 103 15.75 -4.34 23.22
N ASN A 104 15.42 -4.98 22.09
CA ASN A 104 16.20 -4.97 20.87
C ASN A 104 15.25 -4.74 19.68
N SER A 105 14.92 -3.48 19.40
CA SER A 105 14.01 -3.13 18.29
C SER A 105 14.62 -3.38 16.93
N ASP A 106 15.94 -3.20 16.82
CA ASP A 106 16.66 -3.14 15.53
C ASP A 106 16.76 -4.51 14.84
N SER A 107 16.48 -5.60 15.55
CA SER A 107 16.43 -6.94 14.96
C SER A 107 15.14 -7.25 14.21
N TYR A 108 14.15 -6.34 14.25
CA TYR A 108 12.83 -6.56 13.67
C TYR A 108 12.60 -5.64 12.47
N GLU A 109 12.25 -6.24 11.33
CA GLU A 109 11.90 -5.52 10.11
C GLU A 109 10.40 -5.68 9.81
N PHE A 110 9.63 -4.60 9.96
CA PHE A 110 8.19 -4.57 9.66
C PHE A 110 7.85 -3.85 8.35
N LEU A 111 8.83 -3.16 7.76
CA LEU A 111 8.65 -2.33 6.57
C LEU A 111 9.17 -3.07 5.34
N ASN A 112 8.25 -3.48 4.48
CA ASN A 112 8.54 -4.20 3.25
C ASN A 112 8.35 -3.30 2.02
N SER A 113 9.33 -3.27 1.12
CA SER A 113 9.22 -2.55 -0.15
C SER A 113 8.73 -3.46 -1.26
N LEU A 114 7.60 -3.11 -1.88
CA LEU A 114 7.04 -3.85 -3.01
C LEU A 114 7.77 -3.46 -4.30
N LYS A 115 8.53 -4.40 -4.85
CA LYS A 115 9.26 -4.22 -6.12
C LYS A 115 8.32 -4.26 -7.33
N ASN A 116 7.31 -5.12 -7.26
CA ASN A 116 6.32 -5.34 -8.30
C ASN A 116 4.92 -5.03 -7.77
N ILE A 117 4.03 -4.61 -8.66
CA ILE A 117 2.61 -4.42 -8.34
C ILE A 117 1.92 -5.77 -8.53
N ASP A 118 1.89 -6.56 -7.47
CA ASP A 118 1.23 -7.87 -7.39
C ASP A 118 0.40 -7.95 -6.10
N ASP A 119 -0.33 -9.06 -5.93
CA ASP A 119 -1.08 -9.32 -4.70
C ASP A 119 -0.11 -9.41 -3.51
N PHE A 120 -0.49 -8.77 -2.40
CA PHE A 120 0.28 -8.80 -1.17
C PHE A 120 -0.57 -9.28 0.00
N THR A 121 -0.06 -10.25 0.76
CA THR A 121 -0.69 -10.79 1.96
C THR A 121 0.04 -10.30 3.21
N LEU A 122 -0.73 -9.67 4.10
CA LEU A 122 -0.32 -9.25 5.44
C LEU A 122 -0.52 -10.42 6.41
N ASP A 123 0.44 -10.62 7.31
CA ASP A 123 0.24 -11.47 8.48
C ASP A 123 -0.78 -10.85 9.44
N SER A 124 -1.52 -11.72 10.14
CA SER A 124 -2.40 -11.31 11.21
C SER A 124 -1.63 -10.64 12.33
N SER A 125 -2.21 -9.61 12.92
CA SER A 125 -1.63 -8.89 14.05
C SER A 125 -2.65 -8.72 15.16
N ILE A 126 -2.15 -8.38 16.35
CA ILE A 126 -3.00 -8.04 17.50
C ILE A 126 -3.93 -6.91 17.09
N ASN A 127 -5.23 -7.07 17.36
CA ASN A 127 -6.27 -6.11 16.95
C ASN A 127 -5.96 -4.66 17.37
N TYR A 128 -5.39 -4.48 18.56
CA TYR A 128 -4.94 -3.17 19.05
C TYR A 128 -3.92 -2.48 18.12
N PHE A 129 -3.06 -3.24 17.43
CA PHE A 129 -2.02 -2.72 16.53
C PHE A 129 -2.46 -2.58 15.07
N HIS A 130 -3.69 -2.98 14.73
CA HIS A 130 -4.21 -2.87 13.35
C HIS A 130 -4.12 -1.45 12.77
N ASN A 131 -4.27 -0.43 13.62
CA ASN A 131 -4.19 0.97 13.20
C ASN A 131 -2.77 1.45 12.85
N ILE A 132 -1.73 0.71 13.26
CA ILE A 132 -0.34 1.02 12.95
C ILE A 132 0.03 0.44 11.58
N ASN A 133 -0.59 -0.69 11.21
CA ASN A 133 -0.41 -1.30 9.90
C ASN A 133 -0.89 -0.36 8.80
N GLY A 134 -0.11 -0.29 7.71
CA GLY A 134 -0.38 0.69 6.68
C GLY A 134 0.38 0.48 5.39
N LEU A 135 -0.19 1.05 4.32
CA LEU A 135 0.43 1.11 3.00
C LEU A 135 0.92 2.54 2.76
N TYR A 136 2.19 2.69 2.41
CA TYR A 136 2.79 3.96 2.05
C TYR A 136 3.09 3.96 0.55
N ILE A 137 2.54 4.94 -0.16
CA ILE A 137 2.76 5.09 -1.59
C ILE A 137 3.50 6.40 -1.82
N ILE A 138 4.70 6.34 -2.38
CA ILE A 138 5.57 7.50 -2.57
C ILE A 138 5.55 7.92 -4.02
N TYR A 139 5.28 9.21 -4.24
CA TYR A 139 5.22 9.83 -5.55
C TYR A 139 6.22 10.98 -5.65
N SER A 140 6.85 11.17 -6.81
CA SER A 140 7.65 12.36 -7.12
C SER A 140 7.01 13.21 -8.20
N ALA A 141 7.18 14.52 -8.07
CA ALA A 141 6.81 15.48 -9.09
C ALA A 141 7.60 15.16 -10.38
N ILE A 142 6.89 15.11 -11.50
CA ILE A 142 7.54 14.90 -12.80
C ILE A 142 8.25 16.19 -13.19
N GLU A 143 9.56 16.12 -13.39
CA GLU A 143 10.27 17.15 -14.13
C GLU A 143 9.74 17.14 -15.57
N LYS A 144 9.22 18.28 -16.04
CA LYS A 144 8.97 18.45 -17.47
C LYS A 144 10.34 18.39 -18.12
N SER A 145 10.73 17.24 -18.65
CA SER A 145 11.93 17.15 -19.46
C SER A 145 11.68 18.07 -20.66
N ASN A 146 12.40 19.19 -20.69
CA ASN A 146 12.54 19.97 -21.90
C ASN A 146 13.42 19.15 -22.84
N ASN A 147 12.90 18.06 -23.42
CA ASN A 147 13.62 17.36 -24.47
C ASN A 147 12.71 16.83 -25.57
N VAL A 148 12.64 17.67 -26.60
CA VAL A 148 12.84 17.39 -28.04
C VAL A 148 11.98 16.27 -28.63
N ASN A 149 10.93 16.69 -29.34
CA ASN A 149 10.35 15.94 -30.45
C ASN A 149 11.50 15.35 -31.28
N THR A 150 11.67 14.02 -31.30
CA THR A 150 12.56 13.41 -32.28
C THR A 150 12.07 13.84 -33.65
N LYS A 151 12.88 14.66 -34.37
CA LYS A 151 12.53 15.09 -35.71
C LYS A 151 12.23 13.84 -36.52
N ARG A 152 10.98 13.68 -36.96
CA ARG A 152 10.56 12.61 -37.85
C ARG A 152 11.50 12.58 -39.05
N VAL A 153 12.33 11.54 -39.14
CA VAL A 153 13.23 11.34 -40.27
C VAL A 153 12.38 10.99 -41.48
N ARG A 154 12.31 11.91 -42.46
CA ARG A 154 11.71 11.64 -43.78
C ARG A 154 12.79 11.07 -44.67
N PHE A 155 12.72 9.78 -45.00
CA PHE A 155 13.55 9.23 -46.06
C PHE A 155 13.06 9.79 -47.40
N ASN A 156 13.88 10.62 -48.05
CA ASN A 156 13.57 11.13 -49.38
C ASN A 156 13.98 10.09 -50.42
N ILE A 157 13.20 9.01 -50.54
CA ILE A 157 13.41 7.92 -51.50
C ILE A 157 12.83 8.35 -52.86
N GLN A 158 13.37 9.39 -53.46
CA GLN A 158 13.03 9.77 -54.84
C GLN A 158 14.08 10.73 -55.44
N LYS A 159 15.35 10.31 -55.42
CA LYS A 159 16.27 10.65 -56.52
C LYS A 159 16.46 9.39 -57.35
N GLY A 160 15.47 9.13 -58.22
CA GLY A 160 15.59 8.13 -59.27
C GLY A 160 16.82 8.46 -60.11
N LYS A 161 17.76 7.53 -60.17
CA LYS A 161 18.98 7.64 -60.98
C LYS A 161 18.58 7.85 -62.44
N THR A 162 19.19 8.86 -63.07
CA THR A 162 19.11 9.14 -64.50
C THR A 162 19.60 7.94 -65.32
N ARG A 163 18.81 7.47 -66.29
CA ARG A 163 19.31 6.69 -67.43
C ARG A 163 19.07 7.48 -68.72
N ARG A 164 20.18 8.00 -69.24
CA ARG A 164 20.30 8.70 -70.52
C ARG A 164 19.94 7.72 -71.64
N LYS A 165 18.84 7.94 -72.37
CA LYS A 165 18.59 7.20 -73.62
C LYS A 165 19.64 7.65 -74.65
N LYS A 166 20.41 6.71 -75.18
CA LYS A 166 21.23 6.88 -76.39
C LYS A 166 20.41 6.36 -77.57
N HIS A 167 20.32 7.22 -78.60
CA HIS A 167 19.83 7.04 -79.98
C HIS A 167 18.67 6.08 -80.22
#